data_AF-A0A497IGT0-F1
#
_entry.id   AF-A0A497IGT0-F1
#
_cell.length_a   1.000
_cell.length_b   1.000
_cell.length_c   1.000
_cell.angle_alpha   90.00
_cell.angle_beta   90.00
_cell.angle_gamma   90.00
#
_symmetry.space_group_name_H-M   'P 1'
#
loop_
_entity.id
_entity.type
_entity.pdbx_description
1 polymer ?
#
loop_
_entity_poly.entity_id
_entity_poly.type
_entity_poly.pdbx_seq_one_letter_code
_entity_poly.pdbx_strand_id
1 'polypeptide(L)'
;DYSMMVQTPWDIESHGLFTTRSPRRPNPIGVSVVKLLARVGNRLKVTGVDVLDGTPLIDIKPYVPAFDGVDDVKIGWLDGKIKS
;
A
#
# COMPACT_ATOMS: atom_id res chain seq x y z
N ASP A 1 -13.50 7.32 15.73
CA ASP A 1 -14.57 7.96 14.93
C ASP A 1 -14.08 8.34 13.54
N TYR A 2 -14.86 8.02 12.52
CA TYR A 2 -14.63 8.41 11.11
C TYR A 2 -15.82 9.25 10.63
N SER A 3 -15.61 10.05 9.58
CA SER A 3 -16.66 10.81 8.90
C SER A 3 -16.84 10.30 7.48
N MET A 4 -18.09 10.31 6.98
CA MET A 4 -18.38 9.95 5.58
C MET A 4 -17.98 11.03 4.58
N MET A 5 -17.69 12.24 5.07
CA MET A 5 -17.15 13.36 4.29
C MET A 5 -15.81 13.78 4.90
N VAL A 6 -14.78 13.92 4.07
CA VAL A 6 -13.44 14.30 4.50
C VAL A 6 -12.87 15.40 3.62
N GLN A 7 -12.27 16.41 4.23
CA GLN A 7 -11.42 17.36 3.53
C GLN A 7 -10.01 16.77 3.44
N THR A 8 -9.44 16.73 2.25
CA THR A 8 -8.07 16.20 2.06
C THR A 8 -7.06 17.34 1.97
N PRO A 9 -5.75 17.10 2.19
CA PRO A 9 -4.74 18.14 2.04
C PRO A 9 -4.62 18.74 0.63
N TRP A 10 -5.24 18.10 -0.37
CA TRP A 10 -5.11 18.42 -1.80
C TRP A 10 -6.26 19.26 -2.35
N ASP A 11 -7.29 19.49 -1.55
CA ASP A 11 -8.48 20.20 -1.98
C ASP A 11 -9.15 20.92 -0.80
N ILE A 12 -9.78 22.05 -1.09
CA ILE A 12 -10.57 22.80 -0.12
C ILE A 12 -11.96 22.21 0.06
N GLU A 13 -12.50 21.52 -0.95
CA GLU A 13 -13.80 20.87 -0.86
C GLU A 13 -13.73 19.54 -0.10
N SER A 14 -14.88 19.14 0.47
CA SER A 14 -15.01 17.84 1.14
C SER A 14 -15.41 16.76 0.13
N HIS A 15 -14.75 15.62 0.24
CA HIS A 15 -14.96 14.46 -0.61
C HIS A 15 -15.59 13.32 0.18
N GLY A 16 -16.36 12.46 -0.49
CA GLY A 16 -16.86 11.23 0.13
C GLY A 16 -15.69 10.36 0.58
N LEU A 17 -15.74 9.82 1.80
CA LEU A 17 -14.61 9.09 2.40
C LEU A 17 -14.00 8.03 1.47
N PHE A 18 -14.85 7.25 0.79
CA PHE A 18 -14.43 6.15 -0.09
C PHE A 18 -13.87 6.58 -1.45
N THR A 19 -13.99 7.86 -1.81
CA THR A 19 -13.32 8.41 -3.00
C THR A 19 -11.89 8.88 -2.69
N THR A 20 -11.44 8.73 -1.44
CA THR A 20 -10.15 9.23 -0.97
C THR A 20 -9.25 8.14 -0.37
N ARG A 21 -8.01 8.53 -0.05
CA ARG A 21 -7.06 7.72 0.73
C ARG A 21 -6.97 8.13 2.20
N SER A 22 -8.00 8.76 2.76
CA SER A 22 -7.99 9.17 4.18
C SER A 22 -7.76 7.97 5.12
N PRO A 23 -6.85 8.07 6.10
CA PRO A 23 -6.57 6.98 7.05
C PRO A 23 -7.71 6.77 8.06
N ARG A 24 -8.57 7.77 8.28
CA ARG A 24 -9.71 7.70 9.22
C ARG A 24 -10.93 7.13 8.52
N ARG A 25 -11.08 5.81 8.55
CA ARG A 25 -12.12 5.05 7.83
C ARG A 25 -12.69 3.91 8.69
N PRO A 26 -13.87 3.34 8.36
CA PRO A 26 -14.47 2.25 9.15
C PRO A 26 -13.52 1.09 9.43
N ASN A 27 -12.76 0.69 8.40
CA ASN A 27 -11.69 -0.29 8.50
C ASN A 27 -10.37 0.41 8.14
N PRO A 28 -9.55 0.84 9.13
CA PRO A 28 -8.34 1.65 8.93
C PRO A 28 -7.18 0.82 8.38
N ILE A 29 -7.38 0.26 7.18
CA ILE A 29 -6.41 -0.54 6.46
C ILE A 29 -5.75 0.36 5.41
N GLY A 30 -4.44 0.57 5.58
CA GLY A 30 -3.56 1.18 4.59
C GLY A 30 -2.94 0.11 3.69
N VAL A 31 -2.63 0.49 2.45
CA VAL A 31 -1.95 -0.37 1.48
C VAL A 31 -0.85 0.45 0.84
N SER A 32 0.37 -0.05 0.93
CA SER A 32 1.56 0.60 0.36
C SER A 32 2.27 -0.42 -0.53
N VAL A 33 2.56 -0.04 -1.77
CA VAL A 33 3.52 -0.75 -2.62
C VAL A 33 4.90 -0.31 -2.19
N VAL A 34 5.72 -1.27 -1.73
CA VAL A 34 7.06 -0.99 -1.19
C VAL A 34 8.12 -1.75 -1.95
N LYS A 35 9.33 -1.18 -2.00
CA LYS A 35 10.50 -1.87 -2.55
C LYS A 35 11.19 -2.66 -1.45
N LEU A 36 11.30 -3.97 -1.65
CA LEU A 36 12.11 -4.84 -0.78
C LEU A 36 13.60 -4.59 -1.04
N LEU A 37 14.32 -4.20 0.02
CA LEU A 37 15.76 -3.93 -0.03
C LEU A 37 16.58 -5.12 0.48
N ALA A 38 16.11 -5.78 1.54
CA ALA A 38 16.75 -6.94 2.11
C ALA A 38 15.78 -7.77 2.96
N ARG A 39 16.09 -9.06 3.12
CA ARG A 39 15.46 -9.95 4.10
C ARG A 39 16.52 -10.46 5.06
N VAL A 40 16.25 -10.34 6.35
CA VAL A 40 17.09 -10.87 7.43
C VAL A 40 16.21 -11.72 8.35
N GLY A 41 16.22 -13.03 8.14
CA GLY A 41 15.32 -13.95 8.85
C GLY A 41 13.84 -13.63 8.56
N ASN A 42 13.12 -13.21 9.60
CA ASN A 42 11.72 -12.78 9.56
C ASN A 42 11.54 -11.26 9.42
N ARG A 43 12.63 -10.49 9.26
CA ARG A 43 12.59 -9.03 9.10
C ARG A 43 12.78 -8.66 7.63
N LEU A 44 11.92 -7.79 7.12
CA LEU A 44 12.02 -7.22 5.79
C LEU A 44 12.43 -5.75 5.89
N LYS A 45 13.54 -5.38 5.25
CA LYS A 45 13.94 -3.98 5.09
C LYS A 45 13.33 -3.47 3.80
N VAL A 46 12.50 -2.44 3.89
CA VAL A 46 11.76 -1.88 2.75
C VAL A 46 11.96 -0.37 2.67
N THR A 47 11.60 0.21 1.52
CA THR A 47 11.48 1.67 1.33
C THR A 47 10.17 2.00 0.63
N GLY A 48 9.70 3.24 0.79
CA GLY A 48 8.43 3.72 0.23
C GLY A 48 7.20 3.41 1.08
N VAL A 49 7.37 3.10 2.37
CA VAL A 49 6.25 2.93 3.31
C VAL A 49 5.88 4.28 3.93
N ASP A 50 4.59 4.52 4.12
CA ASP A 50 4.00 5.74 4.63
C ASP A 50 3.20 5.51 5.93
N VAL A 51 3.78 4.70 6.83
CA VAL A 51 3.19 4.35 8.13
C VAL A 51 4.06 4.82 9.29
N LEU A 52 3.45 4.98 10.46
CA LEU A 52 4.16 5.29 11.70
C LEU A 52 4.86 4.05 12.25
N ASP A 53 5.93 4.26 13.02
CA ASP A 53 6.57 3.17 13.76
C ASP A 53 5.58 2.48 14.71
N GLY A 54 5.71 1.16 14.83
CA GLY A 54 4.77 0.33 15.58
C GLY A 54 3.42 0.07 14.93
N THR A 55 3.16 0.57 13.71
CA THR A 55 1.91 0.25 12.97
C THR A 55 1.79 -1.26 12.75
N PRO A 56 0.68 -1.91 13.15
CA PRO A 56 0.49 -3.36 12.97
C PRO A 56 0.46 -3.77 11.49
N LEU A 57 1.20 -4.82 11.15
CA LEU A 57 1.17 -5.45 9.83
C LEU A 57 0.07 -6.52 9.79
N ILE A 58 -0.81 -6.44 8.79
CA ILE A 58 -1.94 -7.37 8.63
C ILE A 58 -1.64 -8.43 7.57
N ASP A 59 -0.98 -8.04 6.46
CA ASP A 59 -0.78 -8.92 5.30
C ASP A 59 0.43 -8.49 4.47
N ILE A 60 1.02 -9.43 3.72
CA ILE A 60 2.07 -9.20 2.72
C ILE A 60 1.70 -9.99 1.46
N LYS A 61 1.66 -9.33 0.31
CA LYS A 61 1.45 -9.96 -1.00
C LYS A 61 2.63 -9.69 -1.93
N PRO A 62 2.97 -10.63 -2.84
CA PRO A 62 3.91 -10.34 -3.89
C PRO A 62 3.36 -9.26 -4.82
N TYR A 63 4.25 -8.43 -5.35
CA TYR A 63 3.92 -7.42 -6.34
C TYR A 63 3.55 -8.06 -7.68
N VAL A 64 2.49 -7.58 -8.34
CA VAL A 64 2.04 -8.10 -9.64
C VAL A 64 1.96 -6.95 -10.65
N PRO A 65 2.90 -6.88 -11.63
CA PRO A 65 2.97 -5.78 -12.59
C PRO A 65 1.66 -5.49 -13.30
N ALA A 66 0.92 -6.53 -13.69
CA ALA A 66 -0.37 -6.41 -14.35
C ALA A 66 -1.45 -5.66 -13.53
N PHE A 67 -1.29 -5.54 -12.22
CA PHE A 67 -2.21 -4.80 -11.34
C PHE A 67 -1.64 -3.47 -10.88
N ASP A 68 -0.32 -3.40 -10.71
CA ASP A 68 0.32 -2.33 -9.97
C ASP A 68 1.12 -1.34 -10.87
N GLY A 69 1.36 -1.68 -12.14
CA GLY A 69 1.76 -0.74 -13.19
C GLY A 69 3.26 -0.35 -13.24
N VAL A 70 4.14 -1.18 -12.67
CA VAL A 70 5.61 -1.00 -12.79
C VAL A 70 6.18 -2.28 -13.39
N ASP A 71 6.82 -2.13 -14.55
CA ASP A 71 7.21 -3.27 -15.39
C ASP A 71 8.64 -3.75 -15.13
N ASP A 72 9.55 -2.87 -14.68
CA ASP A 72 10.94 -3.22 -14.37
C ASP A 72 11.12 -3.64 -12.90
N VAL A 73 10.52 -4.77 -12.54
CA VAL A 73 10.56 -5.32 -11.19
C VAL A 73 10.84 -6.83 -11.18
N LYS A 74 11.52 -7.28 -10.13
CA LYS A 74 11.71 -8.72 -9.89
C LYS A 74 10.50 -9.26 -9.14
N ILE A 75 9.72 -10.11 -9.82
CA ILE A 75 8.52 -10.75 -9.26
C ILE A 75 8.78 -12.18 -8.71
N GLY A 76 10.04 -12.62 -8.75
CA GLY A 76 10.48 -13.88 -8.17
C GLY A 76 9.80 -15.08 -8.83
N TRP A 77 9.19 -15.96 -8.03
CA TRP A 77 8.58 -17.20 -8.51
C TRP A 77 7.35 -17.01 -9.40
N LEU A 78 6.83 -15.78 -9.51
CA LEU A 78 5.75 -15.41 -10.42
C LEU A 78 6.24 -15.22 -11.87
N ASP A 79 7.56 -15.13 -12.07
CA ASP A 79 8.17 -15.03 -13.39
C ASP A 79 7.78 -16.23 -14.26
N GLY A 80 7.34 -15.96 -15.49
CA GLY A 80 6.78 -16.94 -16.43
C GLY A 80 5.40 -17.52 -16.05
N LYS A 81 4.79 -17.12 -14.93
CA LYS A 81 3.47 -17.63 -14.49
C LYS A 81 2.33 -16.63 -14.64
N ILE A 82 2.67 -15.34 -14.77
CA ILE A 82 1.71 -14.26 -15.00
C ILE A 82 2.02 -13.65 -16.35
N LYS A 83 1.01 -13.44 -17.19
CA LYS A 83 1.17 -12.66 -18.42
C LYS A 83 1.40 -11.21 -18.02
N SER A 84 2.59 -10.70 -18.33
CA SER A 84 2.87 -9.26 -18.36
C SER A 84 1.87 -8.55 -19.27
#